data_AF-Q7UW13-F1
#
_entry.id   AF-Q7UW13-F1
#
_cell.length_a   1.000
_cell.length_b   1.000
_cell.length_c   1.000
_cell.angle_alpha   90.00
_cell.angle_beta   90.00
_cell.angle_gamma   90.00
#
_symmetry.space_group_name_H-M   'P 1'
#
loop_
_entity.id
_entity.type
_entity.pdbx_description
1 polymer ?
#
loop_
_entity_poly.entity_id
_entity_poly.type
_entity_poly.pdbx_seq_one_letter_code
_entity_poly.pdbx_strand_id
1 'polypeptide(L)'
;MTWQLMALIVGTLTLVPYTVNASEPTPKIAAQPEFNQVHVKIIMPTEPADHHKNRPVVESWIAEDMKILGQAKFTAVTGWVRLDLSPLGATDVWGGTLGDRHHCPVGADIPERSEDRMKVHLSGWSPGGACVTVSLKNEPGSRVVAAVKQYENTYKTFKGMPYVAVLIGPPVEKPSAETIRKN
;
A
#
# COMPACT_ATOMS: atom_id res chain seq x y z
N MET A 1 -48.54 -19.11 -75.02
CA MET A 1 -47.74 -17.96 -74.55
C MET A 1 -47.78 -17.94 -73.02
N THR A 2 -46.61 -18.14 -72.42
CA THR A 2 -46.13 -17.67 -71.09
C THR A 2 -46.97 -17.86 -69.82
N TRP A 3 -46.40 -18.70 -68.92
CA TRP A 3 -46.20 -18.51 -67.46
C TRP A 3 -47.45 -18.53 -66.56
N GLN A 4 -47.47 -19.11 -65.35
CA GLN A 4 -46.48 -19.16 -64.28
C GLN A 4 -46.59 -20.46 -63.45
N LEU A 5 -45.45 -20.91 -62.92
CA LEU A 5 -45.33 -21.92 -61.87
C LEU A 5 -45.77 -21.34 -60.51
N MET A 6 -46.66 -22.02 -59.81
CA MET A 6 -46.88 -21.84 -58.36
C MET A 6 -46.21 -23.03 -57.64
N ALA A 7 -45.04 -22.78 -57.06
CA ALA A 7 -44.37 -23.73 -56.18
C ALA A 7 -44.98 -23.66 -54.78
N LEU A 8 -45.55 -24.77 -54.31
CA LEU A 8 -45.99 -24.99 -52.93
C LEU A 8 -44.75 -25.15 -52.03
N ILE A 9 -44.48 -24.17 -51.17
CA ILE A 9 -43.47 -24.27 -50.11
C ILE A 9 -44.10 -25.03 -48.94
N VAL A 10 -43.75 -26.31 -48.78
CA VAL A 10 -44.02 -27.08 -47.57
C VAL A 10 -42.93 -26.75 -46.56
N GLY A 11 -43.24 -25.90 -45.57
CA GLY A 11 -42.33 -25.57 -44.48
C GLY A 11 -42.28 -26.69 -43.45
N THR A 12 -41.10 -27.31 -43.28
CA THR A 12 -40.83 -28.24 -42.18
C THR A 12 -40.54 -27.46 -40.89
N LEU A 13 -41.44 -27.59 -39.90
CA LEU A 13 -41.23 -27.09 -38.54
C LEU A 13 -40.16 -27.96 -37.86
N THR A 14 -38.96 -27.43 -37.66
CA THR A 14 -37.93 -28.10 -36.86
C THR A 14 -38.06 -27.66 -35.40
N LEU A 15 -38.51 -28.57 -34.55
CA LEU A 15 -38.47 -28.41 -33.10
C LEU A 15 -37.02 -28.52 -32.62
N VAL A 16 -36.41 -27.39 -32.25
CA VAL A 16 -35.09 -27.37 -31.60
C VAL A 16 -35.28 -27.72 -30.12
N PRO A 17 -34.69 -28.81 -29.61
CA PRO A 17 -34.69 -29.07 -28.18
C PRO A 17 -33.77 -28.05 -27.49
N TYR A 18 -34.33 -27.22 -26.61
CA TYR A 18 -33.57 -26.40 -25.69
C TYR A 18 -32.85 -27.33 -24.70
N THR A 19 -31.56 -27.56 -24.90
CA THR A 19 -30.69 -28.09 -23.84
C THR A 19 -30.47 -26.97 -22.83
N VAL A 20 -31.07 -27.11 -21.65
CA VAL A 20 -30.73 -26.29 -20.48
C VAL A 20 -29.27 -26.58 -20.16
N ASN A 21 -28.38 -25.65 -20.48
CA ASN A 21 -27.01 -25.68 -19.99
C ASN A 21 -27.10 -25.59 -18.47
N ALA A 22 -26.73 -26.67 -17.78
CA ALA A 22 -26.48 -26.64 -16.36
C ALA A 22 -25.47 -25.52 -16.09
N SER A 23 -25.86 -24.54 -15.27
CA SER A 23 -24.97 -23.45 -14.87
C SER A 23 -23.66 -24.05 -14.39
N GLU A 24 -22.56 -23.67 -15.04
CA GLU A 24 -21.23 -23.94 -14.51
C GLU A 24 -21.18 -23.46 -13.05
N PRO A 25 -20.63 -24.27 -12.13
CA PRO A 25 -20.52 -23.86 -10.75
C PRO A 25 -19.78 -22.52 -10.72
N THR A 26 -20.42 -21.50 -10.12
CA THR A 26 -19.84 -20.18 -9.91
C THR A 26 -18.40 -20.38 -9.44
N PRO A 27 -17.40 -19.77 -10.10
CA PRO A 27 -16.02 -19.87 -9.65
C PRO A 27 -16.02 -19.53 -8.16
N LYS A 28 -15.57 -20.47 -7.31
CA LYS A 28 -15.30 -20.16 -5.91
C LYS A 28 -14.45 -18.90 -5.97
N ILE A 29 -14.99 -17.78 -5.48
CA ILE A 29 -14.21 -16.58 -5.26
C ILE A 29 -13.05 -17.06 -4.39
N ALA A 30 -11.88 -17.21 -4.99
CA ALA A 30 -10.70 -17.59 -4.27
C ALA A 30 -10.59 -16.55 -3.15
N ALA A 31 -10.59 -17.01 -1.90
CA ALA A 31 -10.37 -16.12 -0.78
C ALA A 31 -9.12 -15.30 -1.11
N GLN A 32 -9.25 -13.98 -1.19
CA GLN A 32 -8.09 -13.14 -1.45
C GLN A 32 -6.98 -13.54 -0.46
N PRO A 33 -5.72 -13.68 -0.90
CA PRO A 33 -4.63 -13.98 0.00
C PRO A 33 -4.66 -12.98 1.17
N GLU A 34 -4.59 -13.49 2.39
CA GLU A 34 -4.43 -12.62 3.56
C GLU A 34 -3.02 -12.05 3.51
N PHE A 35 -2.89 -10.87 2.89
CA PHE A 35 -1.61 -10.20 2.73
C PHE A 35 -1.07 -9.74 4.09
N ASN A 36 0.24 -9.90 4.29
CA ASN A 36 0.93 -9.30 5.44
C ASN A 36 0.66 -7.79 5.48
N GLN A 37 0.36 -7.27 6.66
CA GLN A 37 0.15 -5.84 6.87
C GLN A 37 1.44 -5.07 6.64
N VAL A 38 1.33 -3.86 6.09
CA VAL A 38 2.46 -2.97 5.85
C VAL A 38 2.24 -1.70 6.64
N HIS A 39 3.23 -1.35 7.46
CA HIS A 39 3.21 -0.16 8.28
C HIS A 39 4.39 0.73 7.92
N VAL A 40 4.14 2.03 7.88
CA VAL A 40 5.16 3.04 7.62
C VAL A 40 5.19 4.07 8.74
N LYS A 41 6.36 4.63 8.99
CA LYS A 41 6.57 5.73 9.93
C LYS A 41 7.58 6.70 9.36
N ILE A 42 7.32 7.99 9.51
CA ILE A 42 8.22 9.04 9.04
C ILE A 42 9.08 9.56 10.19
N ILE A 43 10.38 9.64 9.94
CA ILE A 43 11.39 10.15 10.86
C ILE A 43 12.06 11.39 10.25
N MET A 44 12.01 12.51 10.96
CA MET A 44 12.63 13.77 10.55
C MET A 44 13.99 13.96 11.23
N PRO A 45 15.03 14.45 10.50
CA PRO A 45 16.37 14.71 11.03
C PRO A 45 16.45 16.03 11.82
N THR A 46 15.52 16.22 12.75
CA THR A 46 15.49 17.39 13.64
C THR A 46 15.60 16.93 15.08
N GLU A 47 16.08 17.83 15.94
CA GLU A 47 15.93 17.62 17.38
C GLU A 47 14.46 17.48 17.72
N PRO A 48 14.13 16.64 18.72
CA PRO A 48 12.83 16.68 19.34
C PRO A 48 12.62 18.08 19.94
N ALA A 49 11.80 18.95 19.32
CA ALA A 49 11.35 20.24 19.90
C ALA A 49 10.79 20.07 21.32
N ASP A 50 10.82 21.05 22.23
CA ASP A 50 10.50 20.85 23.66
C ASP A 50 9.08 20.30 24.01
N HIS A 51 8.21 20.10 23.03
CA HIS A 51 6.88 19.49 23.15
C HIS A 51 6.90 17.96 23.32
N HIS A 52 7.67 17.45 24.28
CA HIS A 52 7.91 16.01 24.51
C HIS A 52 6.66 15.15 24.76
N LYS A 53 5.53 15.73 25.18
CA LYS A 53 4.41 14.94 25.74
C LYS A 53 3.52 14.22 24.71
N ASN A 54 3.49 14.65 23.45
CA ASN A 54 2.55 14.11 22.44
C ASN A 54 3.25 13.55 21.19
N ARG A 55 4.53 13.17 21.30
CA ARG A 55 5.27 12.66 20.14
C ARG A 55 5.03 11.17 19.90
N PRO A 56 4.98 10.74 18.64
CA PRO A 56 5.07 9.33 18.32
C PRO A 56 6.38 8.74 18.85
N VAL A 57 6.29 7.54 19.42
CA VAL A 57 7.44 6.78 19.92
C VAL A 57 8.34 6.38 18.74
N VAL A 58 9.65 6.44 18.96
CA VAL A 58 10.65 5.85 18.06
C VAL A 58 11.13 4.55 18.69
N GLU A 59 10.96 3.44 17.98
CA GLU A 59 11.40 2.12 18.42
C GLU A 59 12.93 2.03 18.45
N SER A 60 13.48 1.21 19.35
CA SER A 60 14.93 1.08 19.53
C SER A 60 15.67 0.68 18.25
N TRP A 61 15.10 -0.24 17.47
CA TRP A 61 15.70 -0.68 16.22
C TRP A 61 15.76 0.44 15.17
N ILE A 62 14.78 1.36 15.16
CA ILE A 62 14.85 2.55 14.31
C ILE A 62 15.99 3.44 14.79
N ALA A 63 16.09 3.68 16.11
CA ALA A 63 17.16 4.51 16.67
C ALA A 63 18.56 3.94 16.39
N GLU A 64 18.72 2.62 16.45
CA GLU A 64 19.94 1.90 16.07
C GLU A 64 20.29 2.10 14.59
N ASP A 65 19.32 1.90 13.69
CA ASP A 65 19.51 2.12 12.25
C ASP A 65 19.84 3.59 11.96
N MET A 66 19.18 4.54 12.61
CA MET A 66 19.47 5.97 12.47
C MET A 66 20.91 6.31 12.89
N LYS A 67 21.43 5.66 13.95
CA LYS A 67 22.82 5.80 14.38
C LYS A 67 23.78 5.26 13.32
N ILE A 68 23.49 4.11 12.72
CA ILE A 68 24.28 3.53 11.62
C ILE A 68 24.30 4.48 10.41
N LEU A 69 23.17 5.13 10.14
CA LEU A 69 23.04 6.15 9.09
C LEU A 69 23.70 7.49 9.44
N GLY A 70 24.31 7.62 10.62
CA GLY A 70 24.99 8.84 11.07
C GLY A 70 24.04 9.96 11.53
N GLN A 71 22.74 9.68 11.67
CA GLN A 71 21.74 10.64 12.12
C GLN A 71 21.57 10.56 13.64
N ALA A 72 22.22 11.47 14.37
CA ALA A 72 22.18 11.49 15.83
C ALA A 72 20.93 12.17 16.42
N LYS A 73 20.32 13.11 15.68
CA LYS A 73 19.18 13.92 16.14
C LYS A 73 18.00 13.65 15.22
N PHE A 74 16.92 13.09 15.75
CA PHE A 74 15.74 12.75 14.98
C PHE A 74 14.47 12.70 15.84
N THR A 75 13.32 12.79 15.18
CA THR A 75 12.00 12.59 15.79
C THR A 75 11.08 11.87 14.80
N ALA A 76 10.20 11.00 15.29
CA ALA A 76 9.05 10.57 14.50
C ALA A 76 8.02 11.69 14.39
N VAL A 77 7.41 11.84 13.21
CA VAL A 77 6.33 12.81 12.97
C VAL A 77 4.98 12.13 12.72
N THR A 78 4.98 10.81 12.55
CA THR A 78 3.79 9.97 12.50
C THR A 78 3.90 8.83 13.51
N GLY A 79 2.75 8.29 13.92
CA GLY A 79 2.70 6.92 14.43
C GLY A 79 3.01 5.90 13.32
N TRP A 80 2.75 4.63 13.58
CA TRP A 80 2.67 3.63 12.52
C TRP A 80 1.38 3.84 11.73
N VAL A 81 1.52 4.13 10.43
CA VAL A 81 0.41 4.24 9.50
C VAL A 81 0.33 2.94 8.72
N ARG A 82 -0.83 2.28 8.77
CA ARG A 82 -1.09 1.06 8.00
C ARG A 82 -1.43 1.46 6.56
N LEU A 83 -0.77 0.83 5.59
CA LEU A 83 -1.06 1.05 4.18
C LEU A 83 -2.29 0.26 3.71
N ASP A 84 -3.03 0.85 2.79
CA ASP A 84 -3.99 0.14 1.93
C ASP A 84 -3.22 -0.85 1.04
N LEU A 85 -3.68 -2.09 1.02
CA LEU A 85 -3.06 -3.19 0.27
C LEU A 85 -3.77 -3.46 -1.06
N SER A 86 -4.79 -2.67 -1.39
CA SER A 86 -5.50 -2.77 -2.66
C SER A 86 -4.55 -2.47 -3.83
N PRO A 87 -4.68 -3.12 -5.01
CA PRO A 87 -3.75 -2.95 -6.13
C PRO A 87 -3.57 -1.51 -6.64
N LEU A 88 -4.54 -0.63 -6.37
CA LEU A 88 -4.52 0.80 -6.71
C LEU A 88 -4.64 1.69 -5.45
N GLY A 89 -4.43 1.09 -4.27
CA GLY A 89 -4.52 1.77 -2.99
C GLY A 89 -3.34 2.71 -2.80
N ALA A 90 -3.64 3.99 -2.62
CA ALA A 90 -2.69 4.97 -2.12
C ALA A 90 -3.13 5.39 -0.71
N THR A 91 -2.17 5.54 0.19
CA THR A 91 -2.42 5.93 1.58
C THR A 91 -1.81 7.29 1.84
N ASP A 92 -2.61 8.21 2.38
CA ASP A 92 -2.08 9.45 2.95
C ASP A 92 -1.36 9.14 4.26
N VAL A 93 -0.03 9.31 4.26
CA VAL A 93 0.83 8.94 5.40
C VAL A 93 1.02 10.11 6.35
N TRP A 94 1.22 11.32 5.82
CA TRP A 94 1.43 12.51 6.64
C TRP A 94 0.93 13.77 5.95
N GLY A 95 0.22 14.61 6.69
CA GLY A 95 -0.27 15.90 6.21
C GLY A 95 0.78 17.02 6.16
N GLY A 96 2.04 16.74 6.52
CA GLY A 96 3.13 17.71 6.43
C GLY A 96 3.27 18.68 7.60
N THR A 97 2.53 18.52 8.70
CA THR A 97 2.65 19.46 9.84
C THR A 97 3.61 18.92 10.90
N LEU A 98 4.57 19.75 11.32
CA LEU A 98 5.46 19.51 12.46
C LEU A 98 5.62 20.78 13.30
N GLY A 99 4.95 20.83 14.45
CA GLY A 99 4.84 22.07 15.23
C GLY A 99 4.19 23.17 14.38
N ASP A 100 4.79 24.36 14.36
CA ASP A 100 4.32 25.50 13.57
C ASP A 100 4.85 25.50 12.11
N ARG A 101 5.54 24.43 11.70
CA ARG A 101 6.11 24.32 10.34
C ARG A 101 5.24 23.45 9.45
N HIS A 102 5.02 23.93 8.24
CA HIS A 102 4.39 23.20 7.15
C HIS A 102 5.43 22.61 6.21
N HIS A 103 5.24 21.36 5.87
CA HIS A 103 5.97 20.56 4.90
C HIS A 103 4.98 20.04 3.85
N CYS A 104 5.49 19.41 2.80
CA CYS A 104 4.63 18.77 1.82
C CYS A 104 4.00 17.50 2.41
N PRO A 105 2.73 17.23 2.07
CA PRO A 105 2.08 15.99 2.44
C PRO A 105 2.74 14.80 1.72
N VAL A 106 2.59 13.61 2.30
CA VAL A 106 3.27 12.40 1.85
C VAL A 106 2.25 11.30 1.66
N GLY A 107 2.27 10.70 0.49
CA GLY A 107 1.54 9.49 0.16
C GLY A 107 2.44 8.27 0.10
N ALA A 108 1.84 7.09 0.19
CA ALA A 108 2.52 5.82 -0.02
C ALA A 108 1.65 4.81 -0.77
N ASP A 109 2.31 3.96 -1.55
CA ASP A 109 1.70 2.83 -2.25
C ASP A 109 2.66 1.61 -2.26
N ILE A 110 2.15 0.49 -2.79
CA ILE A 110 2.88 -0.78 -2.91
C ILE A 110 2.94 -1.15 -4.41
N PRO A 111 3.90 -0.59 -5.16
CA PRO A 111 3.95 -0.77 -6.61
C PRO A 111 4.29 -2.20 -7.04
N GLU A 112 4.89 -3.00 -6.14
CA GLU A 112 5.24 -4.38 -6.43
C GLU A 112 5.11 -5.24 -5.16
N ARG A 113 4.40 -6.36 -5.31
CA ARG A 113 4.27 -7.37 -4.26
C ARG A 113 4.28 -8.77 -4.85
N SER A 114 5.15 -9.61 -4.28
CA SER A 114 5.26 -11.04 -4.55
C SER A 114 5.32 -11.80 -3.23
N GLU A 115 5.29 -13.14 -3.26
CA GLU A 115 5.38 -13.96 -2.05
C GLU A 115 6.66 -13.70 -1.26
N ASP A 116 7.81 -13.54 -1.94
CA ASP A 116 9.10 -13.37 -1.28
C ASP A 116 9.47 -11.93 -1.00
N ARG A 117 8.97 -10.99 -1.81
CA ARG A 117 9.49 -9.62 -1.86
C ARG A 117 8.41 -8.59 -2.09
N MET A 118 8.61 -7.42 -1.50
CA MET A 118 7.73 -6.27 -1.64
C MET A 118 8.55 -5.00 -1.90
N LYS A 119 7.93 -4.06 -2.62
CA LYS A 119 8.40 -2.68 -2.73
C LYS A 119 7.35 -1.74 -2.15
N VAL A 120 7.79 -0.82 -1.32
CA VAL A 120 6.96 0.27 -0.79
C VAL A 120 7.53 1.57 -1.31
N HIS A 121 6.68 2.40 -1.90
CA HIS A 121 7.08 3.68 -2.43
C HIS A 121 6.37 4.80 -1.66
N LEU A 122 7.14 5.83 -1.30
CA LEU A 122 6.64 7.03 -0.64
C LEU A 122 7.10 8.25 -1.42
N SER A 123 6.19 9.18 -1.64
CA SER A 123 6.44 10.38 -2.43
C SER A 123 5.72 11.60 -1.87
N GLY A 124 6.11 12.78 -2.37
CA GLY A 124 5.53 14.06 -1.96
C GLY A 124 6.50 14.96 -1.20
N TRP A 125 7.75 14.56 -1.01
CA TRP A 125 8.71 15.36 -0.24
C TRP A 125 9.15 16.62 -0.97
N SER A 126 9.34 17.71 -0.24
CA SER A 126 10.11 18.83 -0.75
C SER A 126 11.61 18.55 -0.64
N PRO A 127 12.43 19.00 -1.60
CA PRO A 127 12.06 19.74 -2.82
C PRO A 127 11.60 18.81 -3.96
N GLY A 128 10.76 19.34 -4.86
CA GLY A 128 10.48 18.73 -6.16
C GLY A 128 9.72 17.40 -6.14
N GLY A 129 8.98 17.09 -5.07
CA GLY A 129 8.24 15.84 -4.95
C GLY A 129 9.17 14.62 -4.82
N ALA A 130 10.30 14.79 -4.13
CA ALA A 130 11.24 13.70 -3.88
C ALA A 130 10.53 12.46 -3.33
N CYS A 131 11.13 11.30 -3.60
CA CYS A 131 10.55 10.00 -3.26
C CYS A 131 11.61 9.02 -2.75
N VAL A 132 11.12 7.94 -2.15
CA VAL A 132 11.92 6.79 -1.73
C VAL A 132 11.16 5.52 -2.05
N THR A 133 11.85 4.55 -2.64
CA THR A 133 11.33 3.19 -2.80
C THR A 133 12.20 2.25 -2.00
N VAL A 134 11.59 1.54 -1.05
CA VAL A 134 12.27 0.52 -0.27
C VAL A 134 11.86 -0.85 -0.75
N SER A 135 12.80 -1.79 -0.69
CA SER A 135 12.52 -3.18 -1.01
C SER A 135 12.97 -4.08 0.12
N LEU A 136 12.07 -4.95 0.56
CA LEU A 136 12.24 -5.84 1.70
C LEU A 136 11.55 -7.17 1.42
N LYS A 137 11.92 -8.19 2.19
CA LYS A 137 11.22 -9.48 2.13
C LYS A 137 9.77 -9.32 2.53
N ASN A 138 8.85 -10.05 1.90
CA ASN A 138 7.43 -10.03 2.25
C ASN A 138 7.13 -11.07 3.35
N GLU A 139 7.78 -10.94 4.51
CA GLU A 139 7.57 -11.80 5.69
C GLU A 139 7.33 -10.97 6.96
N PRO A 140 6.44 -11.39 7.87
CA PRO A 140 6.24 -10.71 9.14
C PRO A 140 7.54 -10.52 9.92
N GLY A 141 7.73 -9.33 10.48
CA GLY A 141 8.95 -8.94 11.17
C GLY A 141 10.02 -8.31 10.27
N SER A 142 9.89 -8.42 8.94
CA SER A 142 10.75 -7.68 8.02
C SER A 142 10.60 -6.18 8.22
N ARG A 143 11.73 -5.49 8.31
CA ARG A 143 11.78 -4.05 8.60
C ARG A 143 13.00 -3.39 7.99
N VAL A 144 12.90 -2.10 7.72
CA VAL A 144 13.99 -1.30 7.18
C VAL A 144 13.80 0.18 7.50
N VAL A 145 14.90 0.91 7.70
CA VAL A 145 14.94 2.36 7.65
C VAL A 145 15.66 2.81 6.38
N ALA A 146 15.08 3.75 5.64
CA ALA A 146 15.67 4.30 4.42
C ALA A 146 15.63 5.82 4.41
N ALA A 147 16.72 6.43 3.94
CA ALA A 147 16.82 7.87 3.72
C ALA A 147 16.19 8.26 2.38
N VAL A 148 15.48 9.38 2.35
CA VAL A 148 15.01 10.00 1.09
C VAL A 148 16.18 10.76 0.47
N LYS A 149 17.00 10.13 -0.35
CA LYS A 149 18.24 10.76 -0.87
C LYS A 149 18.06 11.63 -2.11
N GLN A 150 16.88 11.60 -2.72
CA GLN A 150 16.65 12.35 -3.96
C GLN A 150 16.83 13.85 -3.70
N TYR A 151 17.67 14.50 -4.52
CA TYR A 151 18.04 15.91 -4.42
C TYR A 151 18.84 16.36 -3.19
N GLU A 152 19.32 15.44 -2.35
CA GLU A 152 20.14 15.74 -1.16
C GLU A 152 21.34 16.63 -1.51
N ASN A 153 22.02 16.36 -2.63
CA ASN A 153 23.18 17.13 -3.08
C ASN A 153 22.82 18.40 -3.88
N THR A 154 21.60 18.47 -4.40
CA THR A 154 21.15 19.58 -5.27
C THR A 154 20.82 20.81 -4.44
N TYR A 155 20.24 20.63 -3.26
CA TYR A 155 19.83 21.73 -2.42
C TYR A 155 20.52 21.69 -1.05
N LYS A 156 21.79 22.11 -1.02
CA LYS A 156 22.64 22.17 0.19
C LYS A 156 22.03 22.97 1.36
N THR A 157 21.04 23.82 1.10
CA THR A 157 20.33 24.62 2.10
C THR A 157 19.22 23.85 2.82
N PHE A 158 18.72 22.73 2.28
CA PHE A 158 17.73 21.91 2.97
C PHE A 158 18.44 21.00 3.96
N LYS A 159 18.35 21.37 5.24
CA LYS A 159 18.92 20.61 6.35
C LYS A 159 18.20 19.27 6.50
N GLY A 160 18.73 18.27 5.82
CA GLY A 160 18.42 16.85 6.02
C GLY A 160 17.11 16.42 5.40
N MET A 161 17.21 15.47 4.48
CA MET A 161 16.03 14.79 3.95
C MET A 161 15.42 13.84 5.01
N PRO A 162 14.11 13.58 4.96
CA PRO A 162 13.45 12.65 5.87
C PRO A 162 13.95 11.21 5.69
N TYR A 163 13.64 10.41 6.69
CA TYR A 163 13.83 8.96 6.69
C TYR A 163 12.46 8.30 6.84
N VAL A 164 12.33 7.10 6.28
CA VAL A 164 11.12 6.29 6.38
C VAL A 164 11.50 4.96 7.01
N ALA A 165 10.76 4.57 8.05
CA ALA A 165 10.78 3.23 8.60
C ALA A 165 9.59 2.43 8.05
N VAL A 166 9.84 1.21 7.62
CA VAL A 166 8.82 0.27 7.15
C VAL A 166 8.87 -1.01 7.98
N LEU A 167 7.70 -1.54 8.34
CA LEU A 167 7.54 -2.79 9.09
C LEU A 167 6.44 -3.63 8.45
N ILE A 168 6.74 -4.91 8.23
CA ILE A 168 5.75 -5.92 7.85
C ILE A 168 5.20 -6.60 9.10
N GLY A 169 3.89 -6.46 9.32
CA GLY A 169 3.15 -7.14 10.37
C GLY A 169 2.56 -8.46 9.87
N PRO A 170 2.03 -9.30 10.78
CA PRO A 170 1.26 -10.47 10.38
C PRO A 170 0.03 -10.07 9.55
N PRO A 171 -0.57 -11.01 8.79
CA PRO A 171 -1.87 -10.78 8.17
C PRO A 171 -2.96 -10.47 9.20
N VAL A 172 -4.04 -9.81 8.79
CA VAL A 172 -5.20 -9.62 9.67
C VAL A 172 -5.90 -10.96 9.86
N GLU A 173 -5.97 -11.47 11.09
CA GLU A 173 -6.84 -12.59 11.40
C GLU A 173 -8.30 -12.20 11.09
N LYS A 174 -8.99 -13.02 10.29
CA LYS A 174 -10.44 -12.88 10.15
C LYS A 174 -11.10 -13.11 11.52
N PRO A 175 -12.15 -12.33 11.87
CA PRO A 175 -12.98 -12.68 13.01
C PRO A 175 -13.46 -14.13 12.87
N SER A 176 -13.18 -14.97 13.86
CA SER A 176 -13.69 -16.33 13.85
C SER A 176 -15.22 -16.30 13.85
N ALA A 177 -15.85 -17.24 13.14
CA ALA A 177 -17.31 -17.37 13.07
C ALA A 177 -17.97 -17.58 14.46
N GLU A 178 -17.19 -17.91 15.49
CA GLU A 178 -17.65 -17.98 16.88
C GLU A 178 -17.92 -16.61 17.51
N THR A 179 -17.29 -15.54 17.01
CA THR A 179 -17.51 -14.17 17.51
C THR A 179 -18.82 -13.58 16.96
N ILE A 180 -19.24 -14.00 15.76
CA ILE A 180 -20.49 -13.52 15.13
C ILE A 180 -21.74 -14.08 15.84
N ARG A 181 -21.62 -15.18 16.59
CA ARG A 181 -22.73 -15.79 17.33
C ARG A 181 -23.00 -15.20 18.72
N LYS A 182 -22.24 -14.20 19.17
CA LYS A 182 -22.36 -13.64 20.54
C LYS A 182 -22.86 -12.20 20.62
N ASN A 183 -23.29 -11.60 19.51
CA ASN A 183 -23.93 -10.28 19.51
C ASN A 183 -25.37 -10.37 19.01
#